data_AF-A0A1I3AR03-F1
#
_entry.id   AF-A0A1I3AR03-F1
#
_cell.length_a   1.000
_cell.length_b   1.000
_cell.length_c   1.000
_cell.angle_alpha   90.00
_cell.angle_beta   90.00
_cell.angle_gamma   90.00
#
_symmetry.space_group_name_H-M   'P 1'
#
loop_
_entity.id
_entity.type
_entity.pdbx_description
1 polymer ?
#
loop_
_entity_poly.entity_id
_entity_poly.type
_entity_poly.pdbx_seq_one_letter_code
_entity_poly.pdbx_strand_id
1 'polypeptide(L)' 'MLAVRSGGYSHAPVSRRKSWGEPRGEPDDSPIVTITIEPVDNGTSMTFDLRGGDGSKGDGFFYDGWQDVLDSLGRYLS' A
#
# COMPACT_ATOMS: atom_id res chain seq x y z
N MET A 1 -23.31 19.90 -31.07
CA MET A 1 -22.51 20.43 -29.96
C MET A 1 -21.91 19.25 -29.22
N LEU A 2 -20.61 18.99 -29.43
CA LEU A 2 -19.92 17.82 -28.89
C LEU A 2 -19.30 18.22 -27.54
N ALA A 3 -19.73 17.59 -26.45
CA ALA A 3 -19.09 17.78 -25.15
C ALA A 3 -17.76 17.03 -25.17
N VAL A 4 -16.65 17.77 -25.32
CA VAL A 4 -15.31 17.25 -25.06
C VAL A 4 -15.24 16.98 -23.55
N ARG A 5 -15.32 15.71 -23.16
CA ARG A 5 -14.91 15.30 -21.82
C ARG A 5 -13.39 15.45 -21.76
N SER A 6 -12.95 16.56 -21.17
CA SER A 6 -11.61 16.66 -20.61
C SER A 6 -11.45 15.48 -19.64
N GLY A 7 -10.65 14.50 -20.03
CA GLY A 7 -10.23 13.42 -19.15
C GLY A 7 -9.28 13.99 -18.11
N GLY A 8 -9.83 14.63 -17.08
CA GLY A 8 -9.07 15.03 -15.91
C GLY A 8 -8.68 13.79 -15.12
N TYR A 9 -7.39 13.63 -14.81
CA TYR A 9 -6.96 12.65 -13.82
C TYR A 9 -7.68 12.96 -12.51
N SER A 10 -8.44 12.00 -12.00
CA SER A 10 -9.07 12.13 -10.70
C SER A 10 -7.98 12.18 -9.64
N HIS A 11 -7.88 13.31 -8.93
CA HIS A 11 -7.10 13.44 -7.70
C HIS A 11 -7.77 12.70 -6.51
N ALA A 12 -8.69 11.78 -6.77
CA ALA A 12 -9.30 10.98 -5.72
C ALA A 12 -8.30 9.97 -5.15
N PRO A 13 -8.41 9.63 -3.85
CA PRO A 13 -7.64 8.56 -3.25
C PRO A 13 -7.77 7.25 -4.05
N VAL A 14 -6.65 6.59 -4.27
CA VAL A 14 -6.57 5.29 -4.93
C VAL A 14 -6.17 4.25 -3.90
N SER A 15 -7.05 3.26 -3.68
CA SER A 15 -6.79 2.15 -2.78
C SER A 15 -6.59 0.84 -3.56
N ARG A 16 -5.61 0.05 -3.16
CA ARG A 16 -5.29 -1.27 -3.73
C ARG A 16 -5.09 -2.28 -2.61
N ARG A 17 -5.84 -3.38 -2.66
CA ARG A 17 -5.78 -4.48 -1.70
C ARG A 17 -5.20 -5.72 -2.38
N LYS A 18 -4.25 -6.39 -1.72
CA LYS A 18 -3.63 -7.63 -2.18
C LYS A 18 -3.40 -8.58 -1.01
N SER A 19 -3.56 -9.88 -1.25
CA SER A 19 -3.04 -10.89 -0.34
C SER A 19 -1.52 -10.96 -0.44
N TRP A 20 -0.88 -11.22 0.69
CA TRP A 20 0.54 -11.39 0.86
C TRP A 20 0.77 -12.68 1.64
N GLY A 21 0.89 -13.78 0.90
CA GLY A 21 1.05 -15.11 1.47
C GLY A 21 1.75 -16.04 0.49
N GLU A 22 1.93 -17.28 0.91
CA GLU A 22 2.61 -18.29 0.10
C GLU A 22 1.85 -18.55 -1.22
N PRO A 23 2.53 -18.75 -2.36
CA PRO A 23 1.87 -18.97 -3.66
C PRO A 23 0.90 -20.16 -3.70
N ARG A 24 1.03 -21.10 -2.75
CA ARG A 24 0.17 -22.28 -2.60
C ARG A 24 -0.53 -22.33 -1.23
N GLY A 25 -0.46 -21.25 -0.45
CA GLY A 25 -1.16 -21.15 0.83
C GLY A 25 -2.65 -20.91 0.63
N GLU A 26 -3.43 -21.18 1.68
CA GLU A 26 -4.85 -20.84 1.70
C GLU A 26 -5.00 -19.31 1.66
N PRO A 27 -5.81 -18.76 0.72
CA PRO A 27 -5.96 -17.31 0.57
C PRO A 27 -6.47 -16.62 1.84
N ASP A 28 -7.32 -17.29 2.61
CA ASP A 28 -7.95 -16.72 3.81
C ASP A 28 -7.00 -16.65 5.01
N ASP A 29 -5.94 -17.47 5.00
CA ASP A 29 -4.87 -17.44 6.00
C ASP A 29 -3.76 -16.43 5.64
N SER A 30 -3.81 -15.86 4.44
CA SER A 30 -2.79 -14.95 3.96
C SER A 30 -3.02 -13.53 4.52
N PRO A 31 -1.96 -12.90 5.06
CA PRO A 31 -1.98 -11.48 5.37
C PRO A 31 -2.49 -10.63 4.22
N ILE A 32 -3.12 -9.51 4.56
CA ILE A 32 -3.68 -8.58 3.58
C ILE A 32 -2.92 -7.26 3.68
N VAL A 33 -2.37 -6.84 2.55
CA VAL A 33 -1.77 -5.52 2.37
C VAL A 33 -2.78 -4.62 1.65
N THR A 34 -3.04 -3.46 2.25
CA THR A 34 -3.79 -2.37 1.61
C THR A 34 -2.90 -1.15 1.51
N ILE A 35 -2.76 -0.64 0.29
CA ILE A 35 -2.05 0.61 0.02
C ILE A 35 -3.09 1.63 -0.43
N THR A 36 -3.16 2.75 0.27
CA THR A 36 -3.96 3.91 -0.11
C THR A 36 -3.03 5.07 -0.45
N ILE A 37 -3.23 5.64 -1.62
CA ILE A 37 -2.45 6.78 -2.13
C ILE A 37 -3.43 7.94 -2.34
N GLU A 38 -3.13 9.08 -1.74
CA GLU A 38 -3.94 10.30 -1.87
C GLU A 38 -3.06 11.52 -2.14
N PRO A 39 -3.49 12.44 -3.00
CA PRO A 39 -2.78 13.70 -3.16
C PRO A 39 -2.94 14.57 -1.91
N VAL A 40 -1.87 15.26 -1.55
CA VAL A 40 -1.84 16.31 -0.53
C VAL A 40 -1.19 17.57 -1.13
N ASP A 41 -1.31 18.72 -0.47
CA ASP A 41 -0.88 20.02 -1.02
C ASP A 41 0.55 20.00 -1.62
N ASN A 42 1.48 19.30 -0.96
CA ASN A 42 2.88 19.22 -1.37
C ASN A 42 3.34 17.80 -1.71
N GLY A 43 2.47 16.97 -2.29
CA GLY A 43 2.85 15.66 -2.81
C GLY A 43 1.78 14.61 -2.61
N THR A 44 2.20 13.49 -2.04
CA THR A 44 1.38 12.28 -1.93
C THR A 44 1.48 11.71 -0.54
N SER A 45 0.34 11.48 0.11
CA SER A 45 0.26 10.67 1.32
C SER A 45 0.05 9.21 0.90
N MET A 46 0.80 8.30 1.53
CA MET A 46 0.63 6.86 1.37
C MET A 46 0.34 6.25 2.74
N THR A 47 -0.77 5.54 2.85
CA THR A 47 -1.06 4.67 4.00
C THR A 47 -0.81 3.22 3.61
N PHE A 48 -0.03 2.51 4.42
CA PHE A 48 0.22 1.07 4.31
C PHE A 48 -0.41 0.36 5.52
N ASP A 49 -1.43 -0.46 5.26
CA ASP A 49 -2.14 -1.25 6.27
C ASP A 49 -1.88 -2.74 6.01
N LEU A 50 -1.30 -3.43 6.99
CA LEU A 50 -1.07 -4.87 6.98
C LEU A 50 -1.93 -5.52 8.05
N ARG A 51 -2.74 -6.51 7.66
CA ARG A 51 -3.59 -7.30 8.57
C ARG A 51 -3.27 -8.77 8.47
N GLY A 52 -3.41 -9.49 9.58
CA GLY A 52 -3.13 -10.94 9.65
C GLY A 52 -1.74 -11.28 10.17
N GLY A 53 -1.04 -10.34 10.81
CA GLY A 53 0.19 -10.57 11.57
C GLY A 53 0.20 -9.76 12.87
N ASP A 54 1.08 -10.10 13.80
CA ASP A 54 1.15 -9.46 15.13
C ASP A 54 1.58 -7.98 15.04
N GLY A 55 2.41 -7.62 14.07
CA GLY A 55 2.80 -6.23 13.80
C GLY A 55 3.71 -5.65 14.86
N SER A 56 4.58 -6.47 15.45
CA SER A 56 5.46 -6.10 16.55
C SER A 56 6.92 -6.42 16.23
N LYS A 57 7.86 -5.63 16.75
CA LYS A 57 9.30 -5.90 16.56
C LYS A 57 9.66 -7.31 17.01
N GLY A 58 10.39 -8.05 16.17
CA GLY A 58 10.75 -9.43 16.42
C GLY A 58 9.66 -10.45 16.06
N ASP A 59 8.57 -10.05 15.39
CA ASP A 59 7.53 -10.95 14.85
C ASP A 59 7.94 -11.70 13.58
N GLY A 60 9.23 -12.02 13.47
CA GLY A 60 9.83 -12.57 12.26
C GLY A 60 10.06 -11.48 11.21
N PHE A 61 9.43 -11.62 10.04
CA PHE A 61 9.63 -10.70 8.92
C PHE A 61 8.44 -9.76 8.67
N PHE A 62 7.42 -9.76 9.53
CA PHE A 62 6.22 -8.96 9.31
C PHE A 62 6.48 -7.48 9.59
N TYR A 63 6.66 -7.09 10.85
CA TYR A 63 6.94 -5.70 11.17
C TYR A 63 8.30 -5.28 10.64
N ASP A 64 9.35 -6.03 10.99
CA ASP A 64 10.73 -5.64 10.70
C ASP A 64 11.01 -5.63 9.18
N GLY A 65 10.52 -6.63 8.44
CA GLY A 65 10.71 -6.71 6.99
C GLY A 65 9.96 -5.61 6.22
N TRP A 66 8.71 -5.31 6.60
CA TRP A 66 7.97 -4.22 5.96
C TRP A 66 8.51 -2.84 6.34
N GLN A 67 8.99 -2.66 7.57
CA GLN A 67 9.67 -1.42 7.96
C GLN A 67 10.90 -1.17 7.08
N ASP A 68 11.73 -2.19 6.84
CA ASP A 68 12.91 -2.09 5.97
C ASP A 68 12.54 -1.73 4.52
N VAL A 69 11.45 -2.29 4.00
CA VAL A 69 10.93 -1.97 2.66
C VAL A 69 10.45 -0.52 2.58
N LEU A 70 9.68 -0.05 3.56
CA LEU A 70 9.16 1.31 3.60
C LEU A 70 10.28 2.34 3.78
N ASP A 71 11.28 2.05 4.61
CA ASP A 71 12.49 2.86 4.75
C ASP A 71 13.26 2.95 3.43
N SER A 72 13.41 1.82 2.73
CA SER A 72 14.08 1.78 1.43
C SER A 72 13.33 2.56 0.35
N LEU A 73 12.00 2.48 0.35
CA LEU A 73 11.16 3.28 -0.53
C LEU A 73 11.32 4.78 -0.22
N GLY A 74 11.33 5.17 1.05
CA GLY A 74 11.56 6.55 1.47
C GLY A 74 12.90 7.10 0.97
N ARG A 75 13.98 6.30 1.07
CA ARG A 75 15.31 6.66 0.53
C ARG A 75 15.31 6.79 -0.99
N TYR A 76 14.56 5.94 -1.70
CA TYR A 76 14.48 5.98 -3.17
C TYR A 76 13.70 7.20 -3.69
N LEU A 77 12.71 7.69 -2.93
CA LEU A 77 11.87 8.83 -3.30
C LEU A 77 12.46 10.20 -2.88
N SER A 78 13.55 10.21 -2.12
CA SER A 78 14.27 11.41 -1.68
C SER A 78 15.30 11.86 -2.72
#